data_AF-A0A968SS96-F1
#
_entry.id   AF-A0A968SS96-F1
#
_cell.length_a   1.000
_cell.length_b   1.000
_cell.length_c   1.000
_cell.angle_alpha   90.00
_cell.angle_beta   90.00
_cell.angle_gamma   90.00
#
_symmetry.space_group_name_H-M   'P 1'
#
loop_
_entity.id
_entity.type
_entity.pdbx_description
1 polymer ?
#
loop_
_entity_poly.entity_id
_entity_poly.type
_entity_poly.pdbx_seq_one_letter_code
_entity_poly.pdbx_strand_id
1 'polypeptide(L)'
;MASFGQNYYPENSVASMGKNDMRRIRDYILEVGEPLLDTAIIADLYYHNPRQGDYEGFRFSLNYRLSREKDFEFVGVEGARLWSTKGLAAIGTKRVKASDMAQMTSYLVDELERQRTDGTAEGGAYQHLLTFFEWEYGVLPLDASLAALLPRPMLPDQRSVVLRFESPQHYTNHLVEVRYPTNNRGGWLQGLEDFFHEHLVPGALMTISRTAEPNVFAISYEEDAERTERLLTLDEKKNKFAFVNVTFYCTVNSDRLLTQQKYGRLRNLKSLPMNERRKAESVLEHVFEAIGEQLGTRSEPRYMSTLDELLIGYTVLRPGSQTLLSQLLRDGDDYEADEATPGVYYFTPEPKADADSDDDDEGEDEELSARGRYSRYEDDE
;
A
#
# COMPACT_ATOMS: atom_id res chain seq x y z
N MET A 1 38.83 11.20 -4.76
CA MET A 1 38.32 10.64 -3.48
C MET A 1 37.07 9.87 -3.83
N ALA A 2 36.95 8.63 -3.36
CA ALA A 2 35.74 7.83 -3.52
C ALA A 2 34.80 8.08 -2.33
N SER A 3 33.49 8.18 -2.58
CA SER A 3 32.47 8.44 -1.55
C SER A 3 31.31 7.46 -1.65
N PHE A 4 30.82 6.99 -0.51
CA PHE A 4 29.60 6.18 -0.39
C PHE A 4 28.84 6.59 0.88
N GLY A 5 27.67 7.19 0.71
CA GLY A 5 26.97 7.90 1.79
C GLY A 5 27.87 8.97 2.41
N GLN A 6 28.03 8.94 3.72
CA GLN A 6 28.91 9.86 4.46
C GLN A 6 30.38 9.39 4.56
N ASN A 7 30.72 8.23 3.97
CA ASN A 7 32.07 7.67 4.07
C ASN A 7 32.94 8.08 2.88
N TYR A 8 34.22 8.37 3.14
CA TYR A 8 35.19 8.79 2.14
C TYR A 8 36.47 7.97 2.25
N TYR A 9 36.99 7.49 1.12
CA TYR A 9 38.26 6.78 1.03
C TYR A 9 39.14 7.34 -0.10
N PRO A 10 40.48 7.23 0.03
CA PRO A 10 41.40 7.45 -1.07
C PRO A 10 41.09 6.50 -2.23
N GLU A 11 41.02 7.02 -3.45
CA GLU A 11 40.58 6.25 -4.63
C GLU A 11 41.57 5.13 -5.00
N ASN A 12 42.85 5.33 -4.71
CA ASN A 12 43.91 4.34 -4.83
C ASN A 12 43.82 3.20 -3.80
N SER A 13 43.04 3.37 -2.73
CA SER A 13 42.81 2.34 -1.71
C SER A 13 41.56 1.51 -1.96
N VAL A 14 40.77 1.83 -3.00
CA VAL A 14 39.55 1.11 -3.33
C VAL A 14 39.91 -0.18 -4.06
N ALA A 15 39.49 -1.32 -3.51
CA ALA A 15 39.71 -2.62 -4.13
C ALA A 15 39.09 -2.68 -5.53
N SER A 16 39.79 -3.35 -6.46
CA SER A 16 39.24 -3.64 -7.78
C SER A 16 38.28 -4.83 -7.68
N MET A 17 37.09 -4.68 -8.24
CA MET A 17 36.15 -5.78 -8.47
C MET A 17 35.88 -5.87 -9.96
N GLY A 18 36.07 -7.06 -10.54
CA GLY A 18 35.90 -7.30 -11.96
C GLY A 18 34.46 -7.64 -12.32
N LYS A 19 34.19 -7.79 -13.62
CA LYS A 19 32.88 -8.21 -14.13
C LYS A 19 32.44 -9.58 -13.56
N ASN A 20 33.38 -10.48 -13.34
CA ASN A 20 33.09 -11.80 -12.76
C ASN A 20 32.61 -11.68 -11.31
N ASP A 21 33.16 -10.75 -10.54
CA ASP A 21 32.72 -10.48 -9.16
C ASP A 21 31.30 -9.94 -9.15
N MET A 22 31.00 -8.96 -10.00
CA MET A 22 29.64 -8.40 -10.14
C MET A 22 28.64 -9.48 -10.53
N ARG A 23 28.98 -10.35 -11.48
CA ARG A 23 28.11 -11.47 -11.85
C ARG A 23 27.86 -12.41 -10.68
N ARG A 24 28.91 -12.80 -9.94
CA ARG A 24 28.77 -13.71 -8.77
C ARG A 24 27.91 -13.11 -7.66
N ILE A 25 28.06 -11.82 -7.37
CA ILE A 25 27.22 -11.14 -6.37
C ILE A 25 25.76 -11.11 -6.82
N ARG A 26 25.51 -10.79 -8.09
CA ARG A 26 24.16 -10.79 -8.65
C ARG A 26 23.51 -12.17 -8.59
N ASP A 27 24.22 -13.20 -9.05
CA ASP A 27 23.73 -14.58 -9.03
C ASP A 27 23.42 -15.01 -7.59
N TYR A 28 24.24 -14.61 -6.62
CA TYR A 28 24.02 -14.92 -5.20
C TYR A 28 22.77 -14.25 -4.62
N ILE A 29 22.56 -12.95 -4.88
CA ILE A 29 21.33 -12.25 -4.44
C ILE A 29 20.09 -12.91 -5.04
N LEU A 30 20.15 -13.31 -6.32
CA LEU A 30 19.04 -14.00 -6.99
C LEU A 30 18.80 -15.41 -6.44
N GLU A 31 19.86 -16.14 -6.09
CA GLU A 31 19.77 -17.47 -5.48
C GLU A 31 19.12 -17.41 -4.09
N VAL A 32 19.50 -16.42 -3.26
CA VAL A 32 18.89 -16.23 -1.94
C VAL A 32 17.45 -15.73 -2.05
N GLY A 33 17.13 -14.94 -3.07
CA GLY A 33 15.76 -14.49 -3.33
C GLY A 33 15.31 -13.27 -2.54
N GLU A 34 16.20 -12.62 -1.78
CA GLU A 34 15.95 -11.36 -1.08
C GLU A 34 17.18 -10.42 -1.12
N PRO A 35 17.01 -9.10 -0.85
CA PRO A 35 18.14 -8.18 -0.76
C PRO A 35 19.10 -8.58 0.37
N LEU A 36 20.40 -8.51 0.12
CA LEU A 36 21.42 -9.01 1.04
C LEU A 36 22.22 -7.90 1.70
N LEU A 37 22.57 -8.11 2.97
CA LEU A 37 23.54 -7.26 3.68
C LEU A 37 24.92 -7.35 3.03
N ASP A 38 25.60 -6.22 2.97
CA ASP A 38 26.98 -6.15 2.50
C ASP A 38 27.89 -7.08 3.30
N THR A 39 27.67 -7.19 4.61
CA THR A 39 28.39 -8.13 5.49
C THR A 39 28.17 -9.59 5.11
N ALA A 40 26.96 -9.98 4.70
CA ALA A 40 26.64 -11.34 4.24
C ALA A 40 27.34 -11.62 2.90
N ILE A 41 27.24 -10.69 1.94
CA ILE A 41 27.93 -10.81 0.64
C ILE A 41 29.45 -10.99 0.85
N ILE A 42 30.06 -10.20 1.75
CA ILE A 42 31.48 -10.27 2.06
C ILE A 42 31.85 -11.61 2.71
N ALA A 43 31.07 -12.05 3.69
CA ALA A 43 31.33 -13.30 4.40
C ALA A 43 31.20 -14.52 3.47
N ASP A 44 30.14 -14.58 2.67
CA ASP A 44 29.77 -15.79 1.94
C ASP A 44 30.54 -15.94 0.61
N LEU A 45 30.81 -14.84 -0.09
CA LEU A 45 31.48 -14.89 -1.39
C LEU A 45 33.00 -14.68 -1.31
N TYR A 46 33.46 -13.92 -0.30
CA TYR A 46 34.86 -13.53 -0.17
C TYR A 46 35.54 -14.13 1.07
N TYR A 47 34.79 -14.78 1.98
CA TYR A 47 35.31 -15.35 3.22
C TYR A 47 36.12 -14.33 4.04
N HIS A 48 35.72 -13.06 3.96
CA HIS A 48 36.44 -11.95 4.57
C HIS A 48 35.72 -11.50 5.84
N ASN A 49 36.43 -11.47 6.96
CA ASN A 49 35.84 -11.34 8.30
C ASN A 49 36.13 -9.95 8.91
N PRO A 50 35.19 -9.39 9.71
CA PRO A 50 35.40 -8.15 10.49
C PRO A 50 36.68 -8.08 11.33
N ARG A 51 37.29 -9.20 11.69
CA ARG A 51 38.56 -9.25 12.45
C ARG A 51 39.79 -8.90 11.62
N GLN A 52 39.68 -8.86 10.29
CA GLN A 52 40.78 -8.53 9.39
C GLN A 52 40.96 -7.00 9.32
N GLY A 53 42.20 -6.53 9.37
CA GLY A 53 42.49 -5.09 9.49
C GLY A 53 42.08 -4.24 8.28
N ASP A 54 41.90 -4.87 7.12
CA ASP A 54 41.47 -4.24 5.87
C ASP A 54 39.95 -4.38 5.61
N TYR A 55 39.20 -5.03 6.51
CA TYR A 55 37.79 -5.35 6.32
C TYR A 55 36.93 -4.11 6.01
N GLU A 56 37.07 -3.03 6.76
CA GLU A 56 36.29 -1.81 6.53
C GLU A 56 36.63 -1.14 5.19
N GLY A 57 37.89 -1.24 4.75
CA GLY A 57 38.31 -0.79 3.43
C GLY A 57 37.71 -1.64 2.31
N PHE A 58 37.67 -2.97 2.50
CA PHE A 58 37.02 -3.89 1.57
C PHE A 58 35.50 -3.66 1.51
N ARG A 59 34.85 -3.52 2.67
CA ARG A 59 33.43 -3.22 2.81
C ARG A 59 33.07 -1.91 2.13
N PHE A 60 33.86 -0.86 2.33
CA PHE A 60 33.70 0.39 1.60
C PHE A 60 33.80 0.16 0.08
N SER A 61 34.82 -0.57 -0.36
CA SER A 61 35.07 -0.85 -1.77
C SER A 61 33.90 -1.61 -2.42
N LEU A 62 33.33 -2.61 -1.75
CA LEU A 62 32.15 -3.33 -2.21
C LEU A 62 30.98 -2.37 -2.47
N ASN A 63 30.60 -1.60 -1.45
CA ASN A 63 29.46 -0.69 -1.54
C ASN A 63 29.65 0.38 -2.61
N TYR A 64 30.85 0.96 -2.69
CA TYR A 64 31.20 1.95 -3.70
C TYR A 64 31.17 1.38 -5.13
N ARG A 65 31.57 0.12 -5.32
CA ARG A 65 31.54 -0.52 -6.64
C ARG A 65 30.11 -0.85 -7.05
N LEU A 66 29.33 -1.47 -6.16
CA LEU A 66 27.93 -1.79 -6.41
C LEU A 66 27.10 -0.54 -6.71
N SER A 67 27.35 0.58 -6.03
CA SER A 67 26.61 1.84 -6.27
C SER A 67 26.84 2.44 -7.66
N ARG A 68 27.86 1.99 -8.38
CA ARG A 68 28.19 2.49 -9.74
C ARG A 68 27.71 1.55 -10.84
N GLU A 69 27.24 0.36 -10.47
CA GLU A 69 26.76 -0.65 -11.40
C GLU A 69 25.23 -0.60 -11.52
N LYS A 70 24.72 -0.56 -12.75
CA LYS A 70 23.28 -0.38 -13.02
C LYS A 70 22.41 -1.58 -12.65
N ASP A 71 23.01 -2.75 -12.51
CA ASP A 71 22.31 -4.00 -12.18
C ASP A 71 22.03 -4.13 -10.68
N PHE A 72 22.59 -3.25 -9.84
CA PHE A 72 22.42 -3.25 -8.40
C PHE A 72 21.67 -2.00 -7.94
N GLU A 73 20.86 -2.17 -6.91
CA GLU A 73 20.14 -1.09 -6.27
C GLU A 73 20.43 -1.11 -4.78
N PHE A 74 20.85 0.03 -4.24
CA PHE A 74 21.04 0.18 -2.80
C PHE A 74 19.68 0.37 -2.13
N VAL A 75 19.31 -0.59 -1.30
CA VAL A 75 18.04 -0.60 -0.55
C VAL A 75 18.27 -0.67 0.96
N GLY A 76 19.49 -0.37 1.40
CA GLY A 76 19.89 -0.39 2.81
C GLY A 76 19.69 0.94 3.53
N VAL A 77 19.97 0.92 4.81
CA VAL A 77 19.94 2.09 5.71
C VAL A 77 21.30 2.27 6.37
N GLU A 78 21.47 3.38 7.09
CA GLU A 78 22.65 3.56 7.92
C GLU A 78 22.75 2.45 8.98
N GLY A 79 23.93 1.85 9.12
CA GLY A 79 24.16 0.69 9.99
C GLY A 79 23.82 -0.68 9.38
N ALA A 80 22.97 -0.74 8.35
CA ALA A 80 22.61 -1.98 7.66
C ALA A 80 22.50 -1.76 6.14
N ARG A 81 23.59 -2.05 5.42
CA ARG A 81 23.71 -1.78 3.99
C ARG A 81 23.22 -2.99 3.18
N LEU A 82 21.97 -2.93 2.71
CA LEU A 82 21.37 -3.94 1.86
C LEU A 82 21.50 -3.61 0.38
N TRP A 83 21.74 -4.65 -0.42
CA TRP A 83 21.83 -4.58 -1.87
C TRP A 83 20.79 -5.50 -2.52
N SER A 84 20.03 -4.93 -3.45
CA SER A 84 19.13 -5.65 -4.35
C SER A 84 19.74 -5.71 -5.76
N THR A 85 19.16 -6.55 -6.62
CA THR A 85 19.58 -6.67 -8.01
C THR A 85 18.40 -6.86 -8.95
N LYS A 86 18.60 -6.49 -10.22
CA LYS A 86 17.61 -6.71 -11.27
C LYS A 86 17.29 -8.21 -11.43
N GLY A 87 16.00 -8.53 -11.37
CA GLY A 87 15.48 -9.89 -11.50
C GLY A 87 14.92 -10.44 -10.20
N LEU A 88 15.16 -9.77 -9.07
CA LEU A 88 14.53 -10.10 -7.81
C LEU A 88 13.02 -9.87 -7.85
N ALA A 89 12.25 -10.69 -7.15
CA ALA A 89 10.82 -10.49 -6.99
C ALA A 89 10.55 -9.16 -6.27
N ALA A 90 9.52 -8.45 -6.72
CA ALA A 90 9.07 -7.25 -6.02
C ALA A 90 8.49 -7.62 -4.65
N ILE A 91 8.80 -6.80 -3.65
CA ILE A 91 8.23 -6.93 -2.30
C ILE A 91 6.82 -6.34 -2.29
N GLY A 92 5.87 -7.09 -1.73
CA GLY A 92 4.47 -6.69 -1.63
C GLY A 92 3.64 -6.93 -2.90
N THR A 93 2.46 -6.34 -2.92
CA THR A 93 1.44 -6.64 -3.92
C THR A 93 1.80 -6.13 -5.32
N LYS A 94 1.42 -6.89 -6.35
CA LYS A 94 1.46 -6.43 -7.76
C LYS A 94 0.15 -5.80 -8.21
N ARG A 95 -0.88 -5.82 -7.34
CA ARG A 95 -2.23 -5.33 -7.65
C ARG A 95 -2.27 -3.80 -7.74
N VAL A 96 -1.34 -3.09 -7.11
CA VAL A 96 -1.20 -1.65 -7.21
C VAL A 96 0.14 -1.27 -7.83
N LYS A 97 0.11 -0.49 -8.93
CA LYS A 97 1.35 0.02 -9.53
C LYS A 97 1.94 1.10 -8.64
N ALA A 98 3.26 1.11 -8.52
CA ALA A 98 3.97 2.13 -7.74
C ALA A 98 3.66 3.57 -8.19
N SER A 99 3.42 3.81 -9.49
CA SER A 99 3.02 5.13 -9.99
C SER A 99 1.65 5.57 -9.48
N ASP A 100 0.74 4.62 -9.29
CA ASP A 100 -0.62 4.89 -8.85
C ASP A 100 -0.65 5.14 -7.35
N MET A 101 0.03 4.30 -6.56
CA MET A 101 0.23 4.53 -5.12
C MET A 101 0.83 5.89 -4.84
N ALA A 102 1.93 6.22 -5.53
CA ALA A 102 2.63 7.50 -5.40
C ALA A 102 1.72 8.72 -5.63
N GLN A 103 0.75 8.60 -6.55
CA GLN A 103 -0.23 9.67 -6.82
C GLN A 103 -1.35 9.68 -5.77
N MET A 104 -1.84 8.51 -5.34
CA MET A 104 -2.89 8.44 -4.31
C MET A 104 -2.41 8.93 -2.94
N THR A 105 -1.12 8.83 -2.62
CA THR A 105 -0.56 9.33 -1.36
C THR A 105 0.03 10.73 -1.46
N SER A 106 -0.09 11.44 -2.60
CA SER A 106 0.51 12.76 -2.80
C SER A 106 0.01 13.82 -1.80
N TYR A 107 -1.20 13.67 -1.28
CA TYR A 107 -1.77 14.57 -0.26
C TYR A 107 -0.94 14.61 1.03
N LEU A 108 -0.18 13.56 1.32
CA LEU A 108 0.70 13.51 2.48
C LEU A 108 1.97 14.36 2.33
N VAL A 109 2.33 14.77 1.11
CA VAL A 109 3.51 15.61 0.89
C VAL A 109 3.33 16.95 1.60
N ASP A 110 2.19 17.60 1.40
CA ASP A 110 1.87 18.88 2.02
C ASP A 110 1.76 18.74 3.54
N GLU A 111 1.19 17.64 4.03
CA GLU A 111 1.09 17.35 5.47
C GLU A 111 2.48 17.14 6.11
N LEU A 112 3.37 16.41 5.43
CA LEU A 112 4.74 16.15 5.88
C LEU A 112 5.58 17.42 5.91
N GLU A 113 5.43 18.32 4.93
CA GLU A 113 6.10 19.61 4.92
C GLU A 113 5.66 20.50 6.09
N ARG A 114 4.35 20.57 6.36
CA ARG A 114 3.81 21.34 7.51
C ARG A 114 4.29 20.81 8.85
N GLN A 115 4.37 19.49 9.03
CA GLN A 115 4.79 18.91 10.31
C GLN A 115 6.31 18.93 10.52
N ARG A 116 7.12 18.94 9.45
CA ARG A 116 8.57 19.16 9.55
C ARG A 116 8.92 20.52 10.14
N THR A 117 8.09 21.54 9.94
CA THR A 117 8.27 22.87 10.54
C THR A 117 7.88 22.94 12.01
N ASP A 118 6.97 22.08 12.47
CA ASP A 118 6.42 22.15 13.84
C ASP A 118 7.24 21.36 14.86
N GLY A 119 8.17 20.51 14.40
CA GLY A 119 9.02 19.70 15.24
C GLY A 119 8.23 18.61 16.00
N THR A 120 8.95 17.56 16.39
CA THR A 120 8.47 16.43 17.20
C THR A 120 7.84 15.27 16.43
N ALA A 121 8.55 14.15 16.45
CA ALA A 121 7.97 12.87 16.89
C ALA A 121 9.06 12.16 17.70
N GLU A 122 9.07 12.45 19.00
CA GLU A 122 9.78 11.67 20.01
C GLU A 122 8.92 10.44 20.32
N GLY A 123 9.10 9.37 19.54
CA GLY A 123 8.39 8.12 19.77
C GLY A 123 9.14 6.95 19.14
N GLY A 124 9.47 5.94 19.93
CA GLY A 124 10.03 4.68 19.44
C GLY A 124 9.00 3.74 18.79
N ALA A 125 7.74 4.17 18.72
CA ALA A 125 6.61 3.40 18.21
C ALA A 125 5.61 4.28 17.45
N TYR A 126 4.91 3.67 16.50
CA TYR A 126 3.86 4.23 15.65
C TYR A 126 2.62 3.36 15.80
N GLN A 127 1.49 3.97 16.14
CA GLN A 127 0.19 3.30 16.21
C GLN A 127 -0.64 3.67 15.00
N HIS A 128 -1.25 2.67 14.38
CA HIS A 128 -2.03 2.86 13.16
C HIS A 128 -3.32 2.06 13.18
N LEU A 129 -4.41 2.71 12.81
CA LEU A 129 -5.68 2.07 12.61
C LEU A 129 -5.78 1.65 11.14
N LEU A 130 -5.80 0.35 10.89
CA LEU A 130 -5.77 -0.21 9.54
C LEU A 130 -7.06 0.09 8.76
N THR A 131 -6.94 0.71 7.60
CA THR A 131 -8.07 0.93 6.69
C THR A 131 -8.29 -0.26 5.75
N PHE A 132 -9.43 -0.30 5.06
CA PHE A 132 -9.71 -1.38 4.11
C PHE A 132 -8.72 -1.43 2.95
N PHE A 133 -8.41 -0.30 2.33
CA PHE A 133 -7.46 -0.26 1.22
C PHE A 133 -6.07 -0.74 1.63
N GLU A 134 -5.61 -0.34 2.81
CA GLU A 134 -4.31 -0.75 3.36
C GLU A 134 -4.26 -2.24 3.66
N TRP A 135 -5.30 -2.78 4.30
CA TRP A 135 -5.47 -4.20 4.56
C TRP A 135 -5.47 -5.00 3.25
N GLU A 136 -6.35 -4.61 2.33
CA GLU A 136 -6.58 -5.31 1.06
C GLU A 136 -5.31 -5.36 0.21
N TYR A 137 -4.49 -4.30 0.20
CA TYR A 137 -3.30 -4.24 -0.67
C TYR A 137 -1.97 -4.40 0.06
N GLY A 138 -1.96 -4.61 1.38
CA GLY A 138 -0.73 -4.76 2.16
C GLY A 138 0.18 -3.54 2.12
N VAL A 139 -0.41 -2.34 2.10
CA VAL A 139 0.29 -1.06 1.99
C VAL A 139 -0.03 -0.14 3.16
N LEU A 140 0.91 0.74 3.53
CA LEU A 140 0.68 1.81 4.50
C LEU A 140 1.18 3.15 3.94
N PRO A 141 0.34 4.20 3.84
CA PRO A 141 0.76 5.53 3.45
C PRO A 141 1.82 6.06 4.42
N LEU A 142 2.87 6.71 3.88
CA LEU A 142 3.94 7.25 4.70
C LEU A 142 3.55 8.62 5.24
N ASP A 143 2.70 8.64 6.26
CA ASP A 143 2.40 9.84 7.02
C ASP A 143 3.64 10.33 7.79
N ALA A 144 3.57 11.52 8.38
CA ALA A 144 4.70 12.10 9.08
C ALA A 144 5.12 11.36 10.35
N SER A 145 4.17 10.73 11.06
CA SER A 145 4.46 9.98 12.28
C SER A 145 5.24 8.72 11.95
N LEU A 146 4.82 7.98 10.92
CA LEU A 146 5.53 6.84 10.39
C LEU A 146 6.87 7.24 9.79
N ALA A 147 6.93 8.36 9.04
CA ALA A 147 8.17 8.88 8.47
C ALA A 147 9.22 9.27 9.53
N ALA A 148 8.77 9.73 10.71
CA ALA A 148 9.67 10.04 11.81
C ALA A 148 10.20 8.78 12.51
N LEU A 149 9.41 7.70 12.54
CA LEU A 149 9.85 6.42 13.05
C LEU A 149 10.88 5.75 12.13
N LEU A 150 10.73 5.87 10.82
CA LEU A 150 11.53 5.13 9.84
C LEU A 150 12.90 5.76 9.55
N PRO A 151 13.87 4.96 9.05
CA PRO A 151 15.18 5.48 8.63
C PRO A 151 15.04 6.43 7.44
N ARG A 152 15.93 7.43 7.38
CA ARG A 152 16.01 8.36 6.25
C ARG A 152 16.85 7.77 5.10
N PRO A 153 16.66 8.25 3.85
CA PRO A 153 17.52 7.87 2.74
C PRO A 153 18.99 8.13 3.07
N MET A 154 19.85 7.14 2.85
CA MET A 154 21.29 7.25 3.08
C MET A 154 22.01 7.86 1.86
N LEU A 155 21.51 7.61 0.65
CA LEU A 155 22.04 8.17 -0.60
C LEU A 155 21.08 9.21 -1.20
N PRO A 156 21.58 10.26 -1.88
CA PRO A 156 20.72 11.32 -2.45
C PRO A 156 19.70 10.84 -3.48
N ASP A 157 20.02 9.76 -4.21
CA ASP A 157 19.20 9.17 -5.26
C ASP A 157 18.44 7.91 -4.81
N GLN A 158 18.52 7.57 -3.53
CA GLN A 158 17.84 6.42 -2.96
C GLN A 158 16.33 6.63 -2.89
N ARG A 159 15.58 5.82 -3.66
CA ARG A 159 14.12 5.92 -3.77
C ARG A 159 13.38 5.01 -2.79
N SER A 160 14.01 3.92 -2.38
CA SER A 160 13.44 3.00 -1.42
C SER A 160 14.47 2.37 -0.50
N VAL A 161 13.97 1.82 0.59
CA VAL A 161 14.71 0.95 1.52
C VAL A 161 13.91 -0.33 1.75
N VAL A 162 14.60 -1.41 2.04
CA VAL A 162 14.00 -2.67 2.47
C VAL A 162 14.33 -2.88 3.94
N LEU A 163 13.29 -3.09 4.73
CA LEU A 163 13.32 -3.32 6.16
C LEU A 163 12.76 -4.71 6.45
N ARG A 164 13.16 -5.29 7.58
CA ARG A 164 12.58 -6.51 8.12
C ARG A 164 11.59 -6.16 9.22
N PHE A 165 10.37 -6.64 9.10
CA PHE A 165 9.34 -6.50 10.11
C PHE A 165 9.14 -7.86 10.77
N GLU A 166 9.37 -7.94 12.06
CA GLU A 166 9.20 -9.15 12.85
C GLU A 166 7.91 -9.04 13.65
N SER A 167 7.12 -10.11 13.68
CA SER A 167 6.01 -10.25 14.61
C SER A 167 6.44 -11.15 15.76
N PRO A 168 6.76 -10.60 16.95
CA PRO A 168 7.10 -11.42 18.11
C PRO A 168 5.96 -12.33 18.56
N GLN A 169 4.70 -11.94 18.28
CA GLN A 169 3.50 -12.69 18.62
C GLN A 169 3.39 -13.99 17.80
N HIS A 170 3.75 -13.93 16.53
CA HIS A 170 3.59 -15.03 15.58
C HIS A 170 4.89 -15.71 15.16
N TYR A 171 6.03 -15.18 15.60
CA TYR A 171 7.38 -15.63 15.20
C TYR A 171 7.58 -15.62 13.68
N THR A 172 6.95 -14.67 13.00
CA THR A 172 7.02 -14.46 11.55
C THR A 172 7.83 -13.21 11.22
N ASN A 173 8.46 -13.23 10.04
CA ASN A 173 9.25 -12.11 9.52
C ASN A 173 8.78 -11.77 8.11
N HIS A 174 8.63 -10.49 7.83
CA HIS A 174 8.20 -9.96 6.54
C HIS A 174 9.21 -8.94 6.02
N LEU A 175 9.48 -8.96 4.72
CA LEU A 175 10.21 -7.88 4.07
C LEU A 175 9.24 -6.76 3.73
N VAL A 176 9.61 -5.54 4.09
CA VAL A 176 8.81 -4.34 3.82
C VAL A 176 9.65 -3.34 3.05
N GLU A 177 9.18 -2.96 1.87
CA GLU A 177 9.78 -1.89 1.09
C GLU A 177 9.14 -0.56 1.49
N VAL A 178 9.96 0.37 1.99
CA VAL A 178 9.57 1.77 2.17
C VAL A 178 9.95 2.52 0.90
N ARG A 179 8.97 3.14 0.24
CA ARG A 179 9.20 4.03 -0.89
C ARG A 179 9.06 5.47 -0.43
N TYR A 180 10.15 6.23 -0.59
CA TYR A 180 10.20 7.61 -0.13
C TYR A 180 9.40 8.55 -1.04
N PRO A 181 8.82 9.63 -0.48
CA PRO A 181 8.14 10.66 -1.25
C PRO A 181 9.12 11.38 -2.18
N THR A 182 8.65 11.80 -3.35
CA THR A 182 9.46 12.55 -4.33
C THR A 182 8.63 13.67 -4.95
N ASN A 183 9.07 14.92 -4.83
CA ASN A 183 8.36 16.08 -5.39
C ASN A 183 6.85 16.06 -5.05
N ASN A 184 6.00 15.79 -6.03
CA ASN A 184 4.54 15.72 -5.93
C ASN A 184 3.98 14.29 -5.72
N ARG A 185 4.82 13.35 -5.30
CA ARG A 185 4.46 11.95 -5.07
C ARG A 185 4.67 11.61 -3.60
N GLY A 186 3.66 11.02 -2.98
CA GLY A 186 3.74 10.56 -1.61
C GLY A 186 4.54 9.28 -1.46
N GLY A 187 4.98 9.01 -0.22
CA GLY A 187 5.63 7.76 0.15
C GLY A 187 4.63 6.72 0.67
N TRP A 188 5.07 5.47 0.74
CA TRP A 188 4.30 4.37 1.35
C TRP A 188 5.22 3.20 1.70
N LEU A 189 4.70 2.28 2.51
CA LEU A 189 5.26 0.97 2.79
C LEU A 189 4.46 -0.09 2.03
N GLN A 190 5.11 -1.17 1.63
CA GLN A 190 4.46 -2.33 1.02
C GLN A 190 5.17 -3.63 1.42
N GLY A 191 4.43 -4.73 1.48
CA GLY A 191 4.96 -6.04 1.90
C GLY A 191 4.29 -6.62 3.16
N LEU A 192 3.19 -6.02 3.61
CA LEU A 192 2.46 -6.44 4.81
C LEU A 192 1.17 -7.21 4.52
N GLU A 193 0.90 -7.55 3.25
CA GLU A 193 -0.34 -8.21 2.81
C GLU A 193 -0.59 -9.52 3.57
N ASP A 194 0.41 -10.40 3.64
CA ASP A 194 0.29 -11.69 4.33
C ASP A 194 0.00 -11.50 5.83
N PHE A 195 0.77 -10.62 6.50
CA PHE A 195 0.56 -10.31 7.91
C PHE A 195 -0.86 -9.76 8.18
N PHE A 196 -1.34 -8.87 7.31
CA PHE A 196 -2.67 -8.27 7.45
C PHE A 196 -3.78 -9.29 7.23
N HIS A 197 -3.69 -10.13 6.20
CA HIS A 197 -4.72 -11.11 5.89
C HIS A 197 -4.74 -12.29 6.87
N GLU A 198 -3.60 -12.65 7.46
CA GLU A 198 -3.52 -13.75 8.42
C GLU A 198 -3.95 -13.35 9.84
N HIS A 199 -3.69 -12.10 10.25
CA HIS A 199 -3.82 -11.73 11.66
C HIS A 199 -4.75 -10.55 11.94
N LEU A 200 -5.07 -9.73 10.95
CA LEU A 200 -5.81 -8.48 11.14
C LEU A 200 -7.05 -8.40 10.24
N VAL A 201 -7.90 -7.43 10.55
CA VAL A 201 -9.02 -7.00 9.72
C VAL A 201 -9.04 -5.47 9.63
N PRO A 202 -9.73 -4.87 8.64
CA PRO A 202 -9.95 -3.43 8.60
C PRO A 202 -10.58 -2.93 9.90
N GLY A 203 -9.98 -1.89 10.49
CA GLY A 203 -10.33 -1.35 11.81
C GLY A 203 -9.48 -1.90 12.95
N ALA A 204 -8.53 -2.80 12.71
CA ALA A 204 -7.57 -3.25 13.72
C ALA A 204 -6.54 -2.15 14.03
N LEU A 205 -6.16 -2.04 15.31
CA LEU A 205 -5.08 -1.14 15.76
C LEU A 205 -3.76 -1.93 15.82
N MET A 206 -2.77 -1.50 15.04
CA MET A 206 -1.44 -2.08 15.05
C MET A 206 -0.41 -1.09 15.61
N THR A 207 0.70 -1.63 16.11
CA THR A 207 1.86 -0.88 16.58
C THR A 207 3.12 -1.36 15.86
N ILE A 208 3.84 -0.42 15.26
CA ILE A 208 5.17 -0.64 14.68
C ILE A 208 6.19 0.04 15.59
N SER A 209 7.28 -0.64 15.96
CA SER A 209 8.32 -0.07 16.83
C SER A 209 9.74 -0.39 16.36
N ARG A 210 10.68 0.48 16.71
CA ARG A 210 12.11 0.26 16.45
C ARG A 210 12.64 -0.87 17.32
N THR A 211 13.53 -1.68 16.76
CA THR A 211 14.32 -2.65 17.52
C THR A 211 15.75 -2.12 17.76
N ALA A 212 16.62 -2.97 18.29
CA ALA A 212 18.04 -2.65 18.42
C ALA A 212 18.77 -2.62 17.05
N GLU A 213 18.24 -3.31 16.05
CA GLU A 213 18.83 -3.34 14.70
C GLU A 213 18.22 -2.23 13.82
N PRO A 214 19.04 -1.47 13.08
CA PRO A 214 18.58 -0.28 12.36
C PRO A 214 17.62 -0.57 11.19
N ASN A 215 17.64 -1.79 10.66
CA ASN A 215 16.77 -2.25 9.58
C ASN A 215 15.68 -3.23 10.03
N VAL A 216 15.52 -3.46 11.34
CA VAL A 216 14.54 -4.40 11.89
C VAL A 216 13.53 -3.66 12.77
N PHE A 217 12.26 -3.90 12.51
CA PHE A 217 11.12 -3.30 13.21
C PHE A 217 10.23 -4.40 13.78
N ALA A 218 9.61 -4.16 14.92
CA ALA A 218 8.60 -5.05 15.47
C ALA A 218 7.21 -4.56 15.07
N ILE A 219 6.36 -5.48 14.61
CA ILE A 219 4.93 -5.24 14.38
C ILE A 219 4.11 -6.07 15.36
N SER A 220 3.13 -5.43 16.00
CA SER A 220 2.28 -6.05 17.01
C SER A 220 0.88 -5.47 17.00
N TYR A 221 -0.07 -6.18 17.60
CA TYR A 221 -1.44 -5.75 17.80
C TYR A 221 -2.00 -6.36 19.09
N GLU A 222 -3.12 -5.84 19.60
CA GLU A 222 -3.78 -6.42 20.76
C GLU A 222 -4.74 -7.54 20.32
N GLU A 223 -4.64 -8.71 20.95
CA GLU A 223 -5.58 -9.80 20.75
C GLU A 223 -6.83 -9.63 21.63
N ASP A 224 -7.96 -10.12 21.14
CA ASP A 224 -9.26 -10.10 21.79
C ASP A 224 -9.94 -11.47 21.61
N ALA A 225 -11.05 -11.68 22.30
CA ALA A 225 -11.85 -12.88 22.14
C ALA A 225 -12.26 -13.10 20.68
N GLU A 226 -12.36 -14.38 20.29
CA GLU A 226 -12.83 -14.77 18.95
C GLU A 226 -14.17 -14.12 18.65
N ARG A 227 -14.24 -13.42 17.51
CA ARG A 227 -15.45 -12.83 16.97
C ARG A 227 -15.64 -13.26 15.53
N THR A 228 -16.89 -13.48 15.15
CA THR A 228 -17.28 -13.71 13.76
C THR A 228 -18.28 -12.65 13.35
N GLU A 229 -17.92 -11.85 12.35
CA GLU A 229 -18.73 -10.74 11.85
C GLU A 229 -18.83 -10.81 10.32
N ARG A 230 -19.87 -10.19 9.76
CA ARG A 230 -20.00 -10.02 8.30
C ARG A 230 -19.23 -8.79 7.84
N LEU A 231 -17.99 -8.98 7.40
CA LEU A 231 -17.09 -7.90 7.02
C LEU A 231 -17.06 -7.68 5.50
N LEU A 232 -16.79 -6.43 5.12
CA LEU A 232 -16.58 -6.05 3.72
C LEU A 232 -15.36 -6.77 3.14
N THR A 233 -15.47 -7.24 1.91
CA THR A 233 -14.40 -7.85 1.11
C THR A 233 -14.56 -7.45 -0.36
N LEU A 234 -13.48 -7.48 -1.13
CA LEU A 234 -13.52 -7.31 -2.58
C LEU A 234 -13.59 -8.67 -3.28
N ASP A 235 -14.69 -8.96 -3.98
CA ASP A 235 -14.74 -10.09 -4.93
C ASP A 235 -14.02 -9.66 -6.21
N GLU A 236 -12.74 -10.04 -6.34
CA GLU A 236 -11.91 -9.67 -7.49
C GLU A 236 -12.47 -10.19 -8.83
N LYS A 237 -13.12 -11.36 -8.83
CA LYS A 237 -13.67 -11.95 -10.06
C LYS A 237 -14.83 -11.13 -10.60
N LYS A 238 -15.62 -10.55 -9.70
CA LYS A 238 -16.77 -9.70 -10.06
C LYS A 238 -16.47 -8.22 -10.01
N ASN A 239 -15.29 -7.83 -9.52
CA ASN A 239 -14.89 -6.47 -9.21
C ASN A 239 -15.96 -5.72 -8.38
N LYS A 240 -16.50 -6.38 -7.36
CA LYS A 240 -17.61 -5.87 -6.52
C LYS A 240 -17.31 -6.08 -5.05
N PHE A 241 -17.72 -5.13 -4.23
CA PHE A 241 -17.68 -5.30 -2.78
C PHE A 241 -18.83 -6.19 -2.31
N ALA A 242 -18.54 -7.07 -1.36
CA ALA A 242 -19.48 -7.99 -0.76
C ALA A 242 -19.20 -8.14 0.73
N PHE A 243 -20.16 -8.71 1.47
CA PHE A 243 -20.01 -8.99 2.90
C PHE A 243 -19.99 -10.49 3.16
N VAL A 244 -18.92 -10.98 3.77
CA VAL A 244 -18.70 -12.40 4.08
C VAL A 244 -18.43 -12.58 5.58
N ASN A 245 -18.70 -13.76 6.11
CA ASN A 245 -18.36 -14.07 7.50
C ASN A 245 -16.83 -14.17 7.63
N VAL A 246 -16.25 -13.35 8.50
CA VAL A 246 -14.83 -13.36 8.83
C VAL A 246 -14.70 -13.59 10.33
N THR A 247 -13.89 -14.57 10.71
CA THR A 247 -13.53 -14.85 12.10
C THR A 247 -12.17 -14.23 12.38
N PHE A 248 -12.06 -13.44 13.45
CA PHE A 248 -10.83 -12.74 13.81
C PHE A 248 -10.65 -12.64 15.33
N TYR A 249 -9.42 -12.38 15.75
CA TYR A 249 -8.97 -12.39 17.15
C TYR A 249 -8.22 -11.12 17.55
N CYS A 250 -8.26 -10.06 16.74
CA CYS A 250 -7.64 -8.79 17.06
C CYS A 250 -8.66 -7.81 17.67
N THR A 251 -8.16 -6.91 18.52
CA THR A 251 -8.88 -5.72 18.95
C THR A 251 -9.13 -4.81 17.75
N VAL A 252 -10.36 -4.35 17.62
CA VAL A 252 -10.78 -3.46 16.53
C VAL A 252 -11.48 -2.23 17.08
N ASN A 253 -11.32 -1.11 16.40
CA ASN A 253 -12.17 0.04 16.60
C ASN A 253 -13.54 -0.27 15.98
N SER A 254 -14.58 -0.42 16.81
CA SER A 254 -15.94 -0.74 16.38
C SER A 254 -16.52 0.27 15.40
N ASP A 255 -16.08 1.53 15.47
CA ASP A 255 -16.55 2.56 14.55
C ASP A 255 -15.94 2.45 13.17
N ARG A 256 -14.83 1.72 13.04
CA ARG A 256 -14.05 1.60 11.80
C ARG A 256 -14.06 0.16 11.27
N LEU A 257 -14.69 -0.76 11.99
CA LEU A 257 -14.96 -2.13 11.55
C LEU A 257 -16.06 -2.11 10.48
N LEU A 258 -15.73 -2.57 9.27
CA LEU A 258 -16.62 -2.50 8.11
C LEU A 258 -17.66 -3.63 8.09
N THR A 259 -18.54 -3.62 9.09
CA THR A 259 -19.62 -4.61 9.21
C THR A 259 -20.77 -4.32 8.26
N GLN A 260 -21.49 -5.37 7.85
CA GLN A 260 -22.70 -5.23 7.04
C GLN A 260 -23.78 -4.41 7.75
N GLN A 261 -23.89 -4.52 9.08
CA GLN A 261 -24.89 -3.82 9.87
C GLN A 261 -24.69 -2.30 9.83
N LYS A 262 -23.44 -1.84 9.99
CA LYS A 262 -23.13 -0.40 10.03
C LYS A 262 -22.94 0.18 8.63
N TYR A 263 -22.30 -0.56 7.73
CA TYR A 263 -21.85 -0.06 6.43
C TYR A 263 -22.42 -0.82 5.24
N GLY A 264 -23.61 -1.41 5.35
CA GLY A 264 -24.21 -2.24 4.30
C GLY A 264 -24.33 -1.58 2.92
N ARG A 265 -24.43 -0.24 2.87
CA ARG A 265 -24.44 0.54 1.61
C ARG A 265 -23.14 0.44 0.81
N LEU A 266 -22.01 0.08 1.42
CA LEU A 266 -20.74 -0.13 0.71
C LEU A 266 -20.82 -1.25 -0.35
N ARG A 267 -21.82 -2.15 -0.26
CA ARG A 267 -22.10 -3.13 -1.32
C ARG A 267 -22.47 -2.46 -2.66
N ASN A 268 -23.00 -1.25 -2.63
CA ASN A 268 -23.37 -0.49 -3.82
C ASN A 268 -22.16 0.19 -4.48
N LEU A 269 -21.06 0.34 -3.74
CA LEU A 269 -19.84 0.94 -4.24
C LEU A 269 -19.26 0.06 -5.35
N LYS A 270 -18.94 0.65 -6.50
CA LYS A 270 -18.16 -0.03 -7.54
C LYS A 270 -16.68 0.11 -7.21
N SER A 271 -15.94 -0.98 -7.34
CA SER A 271 -14.48 -0.94 -7.28
C SER A 271 -13.98 -0.26 -8.56
N LEU A 272 -13.54 0.99 -8.43
CA LEU A 272 -13.01 1.77 -9.54
C LEU A 272 -11.68 1.18 -10.02
N PRO A 273 -11.35 1.25 -11.31
CA PRO A 273 -10.01 1.00 -11.82
C PRO A 273 -8.94 1.84 -11.11
N MET A 274 -7.72 1.31 -10.97
CA MET A 274 -6.64 1.98 -10.22
C MET A 274 -6.28 3.38 -10.77
N ASN A 275 -6.40 3.57 -12.08
CA ASN A 275 -6.15 4.84 -12.74
C ASN A 275 -7.17 5.93 -12.35
N GLU A 276 -8.42 5.54 -12.07
CA GLU A 276 -9.50 6.43 -11.65
C GLU A 276 -9.41 6.75 -10.15
N ARG A 277 -8.99 5.79 -9.33
CA ARG A 277 -8.74 5.99 -7.89
C ARG A 277 -7.74 7.10 -7.58
N ARG A 278 -6.90 7.51 -8.54
CA ARG A 278 -5.95 8.62 -8.39
C ARG A 278 -6.63 9.99 -8.39
N LYS A 279 -7.84 10.11 -8.96
CA LYS A 279 -8.60 11.36 -9.05
C LYS A 279 -9.42 11.54 -7.76
N ALA A 280 -8.93 12.38 -6.87
CA ALA A 280 -9.51 12.53 -5.53
C ALA A 280 -10.98 12.97 -5.55
N GLU A 281 -11.30 13.95 -6.38
CA GLU A 281 -12.66 14.51 -6.55
C GLU A 281 -13.61 13.45 -7.11
N SER A 282 -13.27 12.81 -8.23
CA SER A 282 -14.11 11.77 -8.83
C SER A 282 -14.37 10.57 -7.91
N VAL A 283 -13.41 10.23 -7.04
CA VAL A 283 -13.64 9.18 -6.02
C VAL A 283 -14.65 9.66 -4.98
N LEU A 284 -14.57 10.92 -4.54
CA LEU A 284 -15.49 11.48 -3.55
C LEU A 284 -16.93 11.55 -4.10
N GLU A 285 -17.11 12.03 -5.33
CA GLU A 285 -18.39 12.05 -6.04
C GLU A 285 -19.01 10.65 -6.11
N HIS A 286 -18.23 9.67 -6.56
CA HIS A 286 -18.65 8.27 -6.66
C HIS A 286 -19.04 7.68 -5.29
N VAL A 287 -18.33 8.06 -4.22
CA VAL A 287 -18.70 7.65 -2.86
C VAL A 287 -20.05 8.25 -2.47
N PHE A 288 -20.27 9.55 -2.67
CA PHE A 288 -21.57 10.18 -2.40
C PHE A 288 -22.72 9.49 -3.14
N GLU A 289 -22.58 9.25 -4.44
CA GLU A 289 -23.61 8.59 -5.25
C GLU A 289 -23.92 7.16 -4.76
N ALA A 290 -22.91 6.45 -4.24
CA ALA A 290 -23.05 5.04 -3.86
C ALA A 290 -23.57 4.82 -2.43
N ILE A 291 -23.11 5.63 -1.46
CA ILE A 291 -23.43 5.41 -0.03
C ILE A 291 -24.28 6.52 0.59
N GLY A 292 -24.34 7.70 -0.04
CA GLY A 292 -25.12 8.82 0.45
C GLY A 292 -26.61 8.51 0.49
N GLU A 293 -27.31 9.18 1.38
CA GLU A 293 -28.77 9.19 1.40
C GLU A 293 -29.29 10.06 0.26
N GLN A 294 -30.07 9.46 -0.64
CA GLN A 294 -30.68 10.19 -1.76
C GLN A 294 -31.86 11.01 -1.25
N LEU A 295 -31.70 12.34 -1.27
CA LEU A 295 -32.73 13.32 -0.91
C LEU A 295 -33.43 13.93 -2.13
N GLY A 296 -32.75 13.93 -3.28
CA GLY A 296 -33.24 14.46 -4.54
C GLY A 296 -34.13 13.49 -5.32
N THR A 297 -34.58 13.93 -6.50
CA THR A 297 -35.31 13.08 -7.45
C THR A 297 -34.34 12.48 -8.47
N ARG A 298 -34.83 11.65 -9.41
CA ARG A 298 -34.00 11.12 -10.49
C ARG A 298 -33.52 12.22 -11.45
N SER A 299 -34.33 13.26 -11.67
CA SER A 299 -33.99 14.39 -12.54
C SER A 299 -33.16 15.46 -11.84
N GLU A 300 -33.27 15.55 -10.51
CA GLU A 300 -32.51 16.48 -9.68
C GLU A 300 -31.90 15.69 -8.51
N PRO A 301 -30.88 14.86 -8.79
CA PRO A 301 -30.24 14.05 -7.76
C PRO A 301 -29.55 14.93 -6.74
N ARG A 302 -29.69 14.57 -5.46
CA ARG A 302 -28.98 15.19 -4.34
C ARG A 302 -28.73 14.13 -3.29
N TYR A 303 -27.51 14.07 -2.80
CA TYR A 303 -27.06 13.07 -1.84
C TYR A 303 -26.60 13.75 -0.55
N MET A 304 -26.88 13.13 0.58
CA MET A 304 -26.43 13.58 1.91
C MET A 304 -25.59 12.49 2.56
N SER A 305 -24.49 12.86 3.21
CA SER A 305 -23.66 11.93 3.98
C SER A 305 -22.91 12.65 5.09
N THR A 306 -22.55 11.92 6.14
CA THR A 306 -21.63 12.43 7.16
C THR A 306 -20.17 12.31 6.70
N LEU A 307 -19.30 13.17 7.22
CA LEU A 307 -17.86 13.14 6.96
C LEU A 307 -17.22 11.78 7.29
N ASP A 308 -17.67 11.14 8.37
CA ASP A 308 -17.15 9.83 8.78
C ASP A 308 -17.55 8.72 7.80
N GLU A 309 -18.79 8.71 7.32
CA GLU A 309 -19.24 7.75 6.30
C GLU A 309 -18.51 7.96 4.98
N LEU A 310 -18.33 9.22 4.56
CA LEU A 310 -17.56 9.57 3.38
C LEU A 310 -16.12 9.10 3.52
N LEU A 311 -15.48 9.31 4.67
CA LEU A 311 -14.12 8.86 4.93
C LEU A 311 -14.01 7.33 4.84
N ILE A 312 -14.99 6.60 5.37
CA ILE A 312 -15.04 5.14 5.24
C ILE A 312 -15.16 4.71 3.77
N GLY A 313 -16.13 5.25 3.02
CA GLY A 313 -16.31 4.92 1.61
C GLY A 313 -15.10 5.28 0.76
N TYR A 314 -14.47 6.42 1.05
CA TYR A 314 -13.26 6.90 0.38
C TYR A 314 -12.06 5.98 0.64
N THR A 315 -11.84 5.59 1.91
CA THR A 315 -10.72 4.73 2.35
C THR A 315 -10.87 3.26 1.96
N VAL A 316 -12.04 2.85 1.46
CA VAL A 316 -12.22 1.57 0.77
C VAL A 316 -11.61 1.60 -0.63
N LEU A 317 -11.63 2.75 -1.31
CA LEU A 317 -11.17 2.89 -2.69
C LEU A 317 -9.72 3.36 -2.79
N ARG A 318 -9.25 4.22 -1.89
CA ARG A 318 -7.88 4.76 -1.89
C ARG A 318 -7.46 5.26 -0.51
N PRO A 319 -6.16 5.46 -0.24
CA PRO A 319 -5.71 6.21 0.93
C PRO A 319 -6.29 7.63 0.97
N GLY A 320 -6.62 8.09 2.18
CA GLY A 320 -7.11 9.44 2.44
C GLY A 320 -7.09 9.79 3.93
N SER A 321 -7.07 11.08 4.23
CA SER A 321 -7.21 11.62 5.58
C SER A 321 -8.49 12.44 5.72
N GLN A 322 -8.93 12.66 6.95
CA GLN A 322 -10.03 13.60 7.21
C GLN A 322 -9.69 15.00 6.71
N THR A 323 -8.44 15.44 6.85
CA THR A 323 -7.93 16.72 6.34
C THR A 323 -8.10 16.84 4.83
N LEU A 324 -7.67 15.81 4.07
CA LEU A 324 -7.86 15.75 2.62
C LEU A 324 -9.34 15.85 2.27
N LEU A 325 -10.19 15.05 2.92
CA LEU A 325 -11.62 15.01 2.61
C LEU A 325 -12.30 16.35 2.89
N SER A 326 -12.00 16.97 4.04
CA SER A 326 -12.51 18.30 4.38
C SER A 326 -12.02 19.38 3.40
N GLN A 327 -10.80 19.25 2.85
CA GLN A 327 -10.31 20.16 1.83
C GLN A 327 -11.08 19.99 0.52
N LEU A 328 -11.28 18.75 0.05
CA LEU A 328 -12.04 18.48 -1.18
C LEU A 328 -13.48 19.00 -1.09
N LEU A 329 -14.14 18.76 0.04
CA LEU A 329 -15.51 19.22 0.30
C LEU A 329 -15.63 20.74 0.36
N ARG A 330 -14.56 21.44 0.77
CA ARG A 330 -14.57 22.90 0.88
C ARG A 330 -14.22 23.57 -0.45
N ASP A 331 -13.31 22.97 -1.20
CA ASP A 331 -12.75 23.56 -2.41
C ASP A 331 -13.59 23.22 -3.67
N GLY A 332 -14.48 22.22 -3.61
CA GLY A 332 -15.38 21.84 -4.70
C GLY A 332 -16.73 22.56 -4.69
N ASP A 333 -17.18 23.01 -5.86
CA ASP A 333 -18.38 23.83 -6.02
C ASP A 333 -19.70 23.05 -5.86
N ASP A 334 -19.67 21.72 -6.05
CA ASP A 334 -20.85 20.84 -6.00
C ASP A 334 -21.21 20.35 -4.58
N TYR A 335 -20.45 20.79 -3.58
CA TYR A 335 -20.57 20.37 -2.20
C TYR A 335 -21.10 21.51 -1.31
N GLU A 336 -22.06 21.18 -0.45
CA GLU A 336 -22.62 22.10 0.52
C GLU A 336 -22.54 21.51 1.92
N ALA A 337 -21.98 22.23 2.88
CA ALA A 337 -22.03 21.84 4.28
C ALA A 337 -23.40 22.18 4.87
N ASP A 338 -23.95 21.30 5.72
CA ASP A 338 -25.17 21.59 6.46
C ASP A 338 -24.93 22.71 7.50
N GLU A 339 -25.67 23.81 7.40
CA GLU A 339 -25.60 24.91 8.36
C GLU A 339 -26.09 24.52 9.77
N ALA A 340 -27.01 23.55 9.86
CA ALA A 340 -27.61 23.12 11.13
C ALA A 340 -26.83 21.99 11.81
N THR A 341 -26.16 21.13 11.03
CA THR A 341 -25.53 19.90 11.54
C THR A 341 -24.06 19.81 11.11
N PRO A 342 -23.11 20.21 11.98
CA PRO A 342 -21.69 20.11 11.66
C PRO A 342 -21.27 18.69 11.26
N GLY A 343 -20.52 18.58 10.16
CA GLY A 343 -20.00 17.31 9.65
C GLY A 343 -20.96 16.56 8.71
N VAL A 344 -22.13 17.13 8.41
CA VAL A 344 -23.02 16.67 7.35
C VAL A 344 -22.76 17.49 6.08
N TYR A 345 -22.69 16.80 4.95
CA TYR A 345 -22.46 17.40 3.65
C TYR A 345 -23.48 16.90 2.63
N TYR A 346 -23.80 17.78 1.69
CA TYR A 346 -24.64 17.50 0.53
C TYR A 346 -23.78 17.53 -0.74
N PHE A 347 -24.11 16.68 -1.69
CA PHE A 347 -23.55 16.66 -3.03
C PHE A 347 -24.66 16.72 -4.07
N THR A 348 -24.52 17.65 -5.02
CA THR A 348 -25.43 17.79 -6.16
C THR A 348 -24.60 17.62 -7.42
N PRO A 349 -24.66 16.45 -8.10
CA PRO A 349 -23.88 16.25 -9.31
C PRO A 349 -24.36 17.19 -10.42
N GLU A 350 -23.44 17.61 -11.30
CA GLU A 350 -23.81 18.34 -12.50
C GLU A 350 -24.87 17.56 -13.31
N PRO A 351 -25.84 18.25 -13.93
CA PRO A 351 -26.81 17.60 -14.79
C PRO A 351 -26.05 16.85 -15.88
N LYS A 352 -26.10 15.52 -15.86
CA LYS A 352 -25.56 14.71 -16.96
C LYS A 352 -26.37 15.13 -18.18
N ALA A 353 -25.75 15.86 -19.11
CA ALA A 353 -26.32 16.11 -20.42
C ALA A 353 -26.76 14.75 -20.94
N ASP A 354 -28.05 14.62 -21.27
CA ASP A 354 -28.70 13.35 -21.57
C ASP A 354 -27.74 12.45 -22.33
N ALA A 355 -27.33 11.35 -21.69
CA ALA A 355 -26.72 10.24 -22.40
C ALA A 355 -27.85 9.63 -23.22
N ASP A 356 -28.17 10.29 -24.34
CA ASP A 356 -28.98 9.75 -25.40
C ASP A 356 -28.32 8.43 -25.84
N SER A 357 -29.04 7.34 -25.58
CA SER A 357 -28.99 6.04 -26.26
C SER A 357 -27.60 5.50 -26.63
N ASP A 358 -27.05 4.62 -25.81
CA ASP A 358 -26.25 3.47 -26.28
C ASP A 358 -26.05 2.47 -25.11
N ASP A 359 -27.16 2.03 -24.52
CA ASP A 359 -27.20 0.83 -23.66
C ASP A 359 -28.49 0.05 -23.98
N ASP A 360 -28.72 -0.20 -25.27
CA ASP A 360 -29.49 -1.36 -25.72
C ASP A 360 -28.49 -2.50 -25.96
N ASP A 361 -28.06 -3.14 -24.88
CA ASP A 361 -27.63 -4.55 -24.93
C ASP A 361 -28.52 -5.34 -23.97
N GLU A 362 -29.83 -5.21 -24.19
CA GLU A 362 -30.81 -6.22 -23.80
C GLU A 362 -30.48 -7.49 -24.58
N GLY A 363 -29.75 -8.40 -23.94
CA GLY A 363 -29.62 -9.78 -24.41
C GLY A 363 -30.99 -10.46 -24.35
N GLU A 364 -31.76 -10.36 -25.44
CA GLU A 364 -32.92 -11.20 -25.70
C GLU A 364 -32.55 -12.38 -26.64
N ASP A 365 -32.41 -13.54 -26.01
CA ASP A 365 -32.91 -14.85 -26.41
C ASP A 365 -33.08 -15.20 -27.92
N GLU A 366 -32.16 -16.02 -28.45
CA GLU A 366 -32.52 -16.99 -29.49
C GLU A 366 -32.94 -18.33 -28.84
N GLU A 367 -34.25 -18.44 -28.57
CA GLU A 367 -34.92 -19.74 -28.43
C GLU A 367 -34.84 -20.53 -29.76
N LEU A 368 -33.90 -21.46 -29.86
CA LEU A 368 -33.98 -22.53 -30.84
C LEU A 368 -35.02 -23.56 -30.38
N SER A 369 -36.29 -23.29 -30.70
CA SER A 369 -37.37 -24.24 -30.51
C SER A 369 -37.19 -25.50 -31.36
N ALA A 370 -37.45 -26.63 -30.72
CA ALA A 370 -37.41 -27.96 -31.29
C ALA A 370 -38.35 -28.13 -32.50
N ARG A 371 -37.82 -28.71 -33.58
CA ARG A 371 -38.58 -29.55 -34.50
C ARG A 371 -37.98 -30.95 -34.50
N GLY A 372 -38.63 -31.83 -33.76
CA GLY A 372 -38.29 -33.24 -33.72
C GLY A 372 -38.55 -33.96 -35.04
N ARG A 373 -37.85 -35.07 -35.24
CA ARG A 373 -38.39 -36.29 -35.83
C ARG A 373 -37.61 -37.49 -35.29
N TYR A 374 -38.38 -38.42 -34.72
CA TYR A 374 -38.04 -39.81 -34.42
C TYR A 374 -37.31 -40.51 -35.59
N SER A 375 -36.35 -41.38 -35.29
CA SER A 375 -36.52 -42.83 -35.53
C SER A 375 -35.35 -43.64 -34.93
N ARG A 376 -35.74 -44.81 -34.42
CA ARG A 376 -34.96 -45.90 -33.82
C ARG A 376 -34.52 -46.90 -34.92
N TYR A 377 -33.60 -47.80 -34.54
CA TYR A 377 -33.07 -49.00 -35.24
C TYR A 377 -31.92 -48.67 -36.21
N GLU A 378 -30.81 -49.43 -36.31
CA GLU A 378 -30.55 -50.84 -36.03
C GLU A 378 -29.02 -51.09 -35.98
N ASP A 379 -28.64 -52.28 -35.50
CA ASP A 379 -27.29 -52.86 -35.44
C ASP A 379 -26.53 -52.83 -36.80
N ASP A 380 -25.19 -52.80 -36.76
CA ASP A 380 -24.32 -53.91 -37.23
C ASP A 380 -22.83 -53.51 -37.34
N GLU A 381 -21.99 -54.47 -36.90
CA GLU A 381 -20.53 -54.68 -37.05
C GLU A 381 -19.49 -53.83 -36.29
#